data_AF-A0A533TC37-F1
#
_entry.id   AF-A0A533TC37-F1
#
_cell.length_a   1.000
_cell.length_b   1.000
_cell.length_c   1.000
_cell.angle_alpha   90.00
_cell.angle_beta   90.00
_cell.angle_gamma   90.00
#
_symmetry.space_group_name_H-M   'P 1'
#
loop_
_entity.id
_entity.type
_entity.pdbx_description
1 polymer ?
#
loop_
_entity_poly.entity_id
_entity_poly.type
_entity_poly.pdbx_seq_one_letter_code
_entity_poly.pdbx_strand_id
1 'polypeptide(L)'
;MLKKILSFNRLALFFLTVLIVQLAHPAPAHCLTVSIFQFGLPATTSPSSTLEQPAPPQIPSLSATSREKSFTHMRDFFSDVSQYFGTRYRSGGQTPAGFDCSGFVRFMFDKVFNMSLPRSSKEMSALGLQVSKNDLRPGDLVFFHSRNKRINHVGIFIGNDTFVHSSLTKGITEDQLKHQYYEKRFAGAVRLLDISGETLQSPSSQHEPTTGVTKPS
;
A
#
# COMPACT_ATOMS: atom_id res chain seq x y z
N MET A 1 -40.36 -23.34 -37.64
CA MET A 1 -39.42 -24.38 -37.12
C MET A 1 -38.23 -24.51 -38.07
N LEU A 2 -37.12 -25.13 -37.61
CA LEU A 2 -35.84 -25.32 -38.33
C LEU A 2 -35.06 -24.05 -38.74
N LYS A 3 -34.12 -23.63 -37.86
CA LYS A 3 -32.81 -23.00 -38.19
C LYS A 3 -31.99 -22.79 -36.91
N LYS A 4 -31.55 -23.89 -36.28
CA LYS A 4 -30.68 -23.92 -35.08
C LYS A 4 -29.83 -25.21 -34.98
N ILE A 5 -29.05 -25.53 -36.02
CA ILE A 5 -27.91 -26.46 -35.94
C ILE A 5 -26.78 -25.91 -36.83
N LEU A 6 -25.78 -25.26 -36.24
CA LEU A 6 -24.35 -25.29 -36.62
C LEU A 6 -23.54 -24.44 -35.63
N SER A 7 -22.27 -24.81 -35.40
CA SER A 7 -21.30 -24.19 -34.47
C SER A 7 -21.28 -24.72 -33.02
N PHE A 8 -21.11 -26.04 -32.88
CA PHE A 8 -20.56 -26.66 -31.67
C PHE A 8 -19.04 -26.91 -31.87
N ASN A 9 -18.27 -26.87 -30.77
CA ASN A 9 -16.88 -27.33 -30.65
C ASN A 9 -15.79 -26.72 -31.57
N ARG A 10 -15.25 -25.56 -31.17
CA ARG A 10 -13.83 -25.20 -31.43
C ARG A 10 -12.89 -25.50 -30.26
N LEU A 11 -13.40 -25.97 -29.12
CA LEU A 11 -12.62 -26.20 -27.89
C LEU A 11 -12.03 -27.63 -27.79
N ALA A 12 -12.56 -28.59 -28.55
CA ALA A 12 -12.15 -30.00 -28.49
C ALA A 12 -10.84 -30.31 -29.25
N LEU A 13 -10.36 -29.41 -30.12
CA LEU A 13 -9.19 -29.68 -30.98
C LEU A 13 -7.85 -29.23 -30.39
N PHE A 14 -7.85 -28.47 -29.29
CA PHE A 14 -6.63 -27.99 -28.61
C PHE A 14 -6.09 -28.95 -27.55
N PHE A 15 -6.87 -29.96 -27.14
CA PHE A 15 -6.45 -30.94 -26.12
C PHE A 15 -5.78 -32.19 -26.71
N LEU A 16 -5.71 -32.32 -28.06
CA LEU A 16 -5.16 -33.50 -28.73
C LEU A 16 -3.65 -33.38 -29.06
N THR A 17 -3.01 -32.24 -28.78
CA THR A 17 -1.59 -31.98 -29.13
C THR A 17 -0.62 -32.02 -27.95
N VAL A 18 -1.09 -32.31 -26.73
CA VAL A 18 -0.25 -32.34 -25.50
C VAL A 18 0.15 -33.77 -25.09
N LEU A 19 -0.30 -34.80 -25.82
CA LEU A 19 -0.13 -36.22 -25.46
C LEU A 19 0.86 -36.99 -26.37
N ILE A 20 2.03 -36.42 -26.61
CA ILE A 20 3.22 -37.08 -27.18
C ILE A 20 4.44 -36.50 -26.44
N VAL A 21 4.86 -36.97 -25.26
CA VAL A 21 5.30 -38.32 -24.85
C VAL A 21 6.56 -38.81 -25.59
N GLN A 22 7.56 -39.20 -24.77
CA GLN A 22 8.93 -39.63 -25.08
C GLN A 22 9.88 -38.47 -25.49
N LEU A 23 11.17 -38.43 -25.10
CA LEU A 23 11.96 -39.37 -24.28
C LEU A 23 13.02 -38.65 -23.40
N ALA A 24 13.85 -39.43 -22.70
CA ALA A 24 14.91 -39.09 -21.75
C ALA A 24 16.18 -38.45 -22.37
N HIS A 25 17.09 -37.95 -21.51
CA HIS A 25 18.53 -38.35 -21.38
C HIS A 25 19.17 -37.65 -20.14
N PRO A 26 20.36 -38.05 -19.64
CA PRO A 26 20.64 -38.10 -18.20
C PRO A 26 21.45 -36.93 -17.61
N ALA A 27 21.47 -36.87 -16.27
CA ALA A 27 22.42 -36.07 -15.51
C ALA A 27 23.82 -36.73 -15.46
N PRO A 28 24.92 -35.98 -15.66
CA PRO A 28 26.25 -36.40 -15.28
C PRO A 28 26.60 -35.92 -13.87
N ALA A 29 26.62 -36.84 -12.90
CA ALA A 29 27.21 -36.57 -11.60
C ALA A 29 28.75 -36.64 -11.71
N HIS A 30 29.44 -35.51 -11.52
CA HIS A 30 30.88 -35.47 -11.35
C HIS A 30 31.25 -34.92 -9.97
N CYS A 31 31.13 -35.80 -8.97
CA CYS A 31 31.87 -35.65 -7.72
C CYS A 31 33.32 -36.10 -7.98
N LEU A 32 34.23 -35.15 -8.19
CA LEU A 32 35.66 -35.41 -8.28
C LEU A 32 36.35 -34.83 -7.05
N THR A 33 36.73 -35.74 -6.15
CA THR A 33 37.62 -35.48 -5.02
C THR A 33 39.02 -35.17 -5.54
N VAL A 34 39.58 -34.01 -5.19
CA VAL A 34 41.00 -33.71 -5.37
C VAL A 34 41.61 -33.24 -4.06
N SER A 35 42.49 -34.09 -3.54
CA SER A 35 43.58 -33.90 -2.59
C SER A 35 43.61 -32.67 -1.68
N ILE A 36 43.53 -32.96 -0.38
CA ILE A 36 44.05 -32.10 0.69
C ILE A 36 45.55 -31.88 0.45
N PHE A 37 45.95 -30.64 0.14
CA PHE A 37 47.35 -30.23 0.17
C PHE A 37 47.62 -29.53 1.51
N GLN A 38 48.23 -30.24 2.46
CA GLN A 38 48.78 -29.60 3.67
C GLN A 38 50.05 -28.83 3.30
N PHE A 39 49.91 -27.53 3.00
CA PHE A 39 51.01 -26.59 3.20
C PHE A 39 50.91 -26.01 4.60
N GLY A 40 51.81 -26.44 5.48
CA GLY A 40 51.99 -25.80 6.78
C GLY A 40 52.53 -24.38 6.57
N LEU A 41 51.88 -23.41 7.20
CA LEU A 41 52.39 -22.04 7.31
C LEU A 41 52.83 -21.77 8.75
N PRO A 42 53.92 -21.01 8.95
CA PRO A 42 54.50 -20.78 10.27
C PRO A 42 53.59 -19.95 11.15
N ALA A 43 53.74 -20.11 12.47
CA ALA A 43 53.04 -19.31 13.45
C ALA A 43 53.50 -17.85 13.41
N THR A 44 52.75 -16.99 12.73
CA THR A 44 52.91 -15.54 12.82
C THR A 44 52.00 -15.04 13.94
N THR A 45 52.61 -14.53 15.01
CA THR A 45 51.93 -13.86 16.12
C THR A 45 51.15 -12.65 15.63
N SER A 46 49.82 -12.73 15.63
CA SER A 46 48.95 -11.57 15.42
C SER A 46 49.00 -10.67 16.66
N PRO A 47 49.25 -9.35 16.53
CA PRO A 47 49.03 -8.43 17.64
C PRO A 47 47.54 -8.39 17.97
N SER A 48 47.21 -8.43 19.26
CA SER A 48 45.83 -8.32 19.75
C SER A 48 45.33 -6.88 19.59
N SER A 49 44.95 -6.53 18.35
CA SER A 49 44.18 -5.33 18.08
C SER A 49 42.77 -5.55 18.60
N THR A 50 42.46 -4.95 19.76
CA THR A 50 41.09 -4.82 20.25
C THR A 50 40.32 -3.96 19.24
N LEU A 51 39.69 -4.61 18.27
CA LEU A 51 38.61 -3.99 17.51
C LEU A 51 37.46 -3.76 18.49
N GLU A 52 37.42 -2.53 19.02
CA GLU A 52 36.27 -1.97 19.67
C GLU A 52 35.10 -2.06 18.69
N GLN A 53 34.28 -3.10 18.85
CA GLN A 53 33.16 -3.35 17.96
C GLN A 53 32.19 -2.18 18.12
N PRO A 54 31.95 -1.36 17.07
CA PRO A 54 31.04 -0.23 17.18
C PRO A 54 29.70 -0.77 17.66
N ALA A 55 29.18 -0.19 18.74
CA ALA A 55 27.86 -0.57 19.24
C ALA A 55 26.88 -0.55 18.07
N PRO A 56 26.05 -1.60 17.86
CA PRO A 56 25.13 -1.64 16.73
C PRO A 56 24.34 -0.33 16.67
N PRO A 57 24.20 0.29 15.47
CA PRO A 57 23.58 1.59 15.35
C PRO A 57 22.24 1.56 16.07
N GLN A 58 22.09 2.38 17.11
CA GLN A 58 20.88 2.42 17.91
C GLN A 58 19.78 3.07 17.06
N ILE A 59 19.14 2.24 16.23
CA ILE A 59 17.89 2.56 15.56
C ILE A 59 16.96 3.07 16.66
N PRO A 60 16.39 4.27 16.55
CA PRO A 60 15.47 4.80 17.55
C PRO A 60 14.39 3.75 17.83
N SER A 61 14.36 3.22 19.06
CA SER A 61 13.47 2.13 19.43
C SER A 61 12.05 2.66 19.56
N LEU A 62 11.36 2.73 18.41
CA LEU A 62 9.92 2.92 18.33
C LEU A 62 9.25 2.03 19.37
N SER A 63 8.50 2.66 20.29
CA SER A 63 7.86 1.98 21.40
C SER A 63 7.01 0.81 20.89
N ALA A 64 7.10 -0.35 21.53
CA ALA A 64 6.38 -1.55 21.11
C ALA A 64 4.86 -1.30 20.94
N THR A 65 4.29 -0.47 21.84
CA THR A 65 2.89 -0.02 21.81
C THR A 65 2.53 0.75 20.54
N SER A 66 3.44 1.56 20.01
CA SER A 66 3.19 2.38 18.82
C SER A 66 3.04 1.49 17.58
N ARG A 67 3.88 0.45 17.49
CA ARG A 67 3.85 -0.55 16.41
C ARG A 67 2.61 -1.46 16.51
N GLU A 68 2.21 -1.82 17.73
CA GLU A 68 1.00 -2.62 18.00
C GLU A 68 -0.29 -1.85 17.63
N LYS A 69 -0.40 -0.57 18.01
CA LYS A 69 -1.52 0.31 17.63
C LYS A 69 -1.65 0.43 16.10
N SER A 70 -0.54 0.71 15.42
CA SER A 70 -0.52 0.81 13.94
C SER A 70 -0.86 -0.51 13.24
N PHE A 71 -0.39 -1.66 13.76
CA PHE A 71 -0.76 -2.98 13.23
C PHE A 71 -2.26 -3.26 13.40
N THR A 72 -2.82 -2.90 14.56
CA THR A 72 -4.24 -3.06 14.88
C THR A 72 -5.10 -2.23 13.93
N HIS A 73 -4.83 -0.93 13.77
CA HIS A 73 -5.59 -0.10 12.83
C HIS A 73 -5.49 -0.60 11.37
N MET A 74 -4.32 -1.10 10.93
CA MET A 74 -4.19 -1.68 9.58
C MET A 74 -5.04 -2.93 9.41
N ARG A 75 -5.03 -3.86 10.38
CA ARG A 75 -5.88 -5.05 10.38
C ARG A 75 -7.36 -4.66 10.33
N ASP A 76 -7.74 -3.68 11.13
CA ASP A 76 -9.14 -3.24 11.26
C ASP A 76 -9.59 -2.51 9.98
N PHE A 77 -8.70 -1.74 9.32
CA PHE A 77 -8.92 -1.20 7.97
C PHE A 77 -9.22 -2.31 6.96
N PHE A 78 -8.41 -3.38 6.90
CA PHE A 78 -8.63 -4.48 5.97
C PHE A 78 -9.91 -5.27 6.25
N SER A 79 -10.24 -5.47 7.54
CA SER A 79 -11.50 -6.07 7.96
C SER A 79 -12.70 -5.24 7.46
N ASP A 80 -12.67 -3.93 7.69
CA ASP A 80 -13.76 -3.03 7.35
C ASP A 80 -13.91 -2.74 5.86
N VAL A 81 -12.80 -2.53 5.13
CA VAL A 81 -12.85 -2.14 3.73
C VAL A 81 -13.52 -3.21 2.86
N SER A 82 -13.37 -4.48 3.26
CA SER A 82 -13.96 -5.64 2.58
C SER A 82 -15.50 -5.57 2.52
N GLN A 83 -16.13 -4.98 3.56
CA GLN A 83 -17.59 -4.86 3.70
C GLN A 83 -18.20 -3.90 2.67
N TYR A 84 -17.39 -2.98 2.13
CA TYR A 84 -17.85 -1.92 1.22
C TYR A 84 -17.56 -2.21 -0.26
N PHE A 85 -16.86 -3.30 -0.59
CA PHE A 85 -16.58 -3.63 -2.00
C PHE A 85 -17.85 -3.73 -2.84
N GLY A 86 -17.82 -3.13 -4.03
CA GLY A 86 -18.98 -3.02 -4.92
C GLY A 86 -20.00 -1.93 -4.56
N THR A 87 -19.91 -1.27 -3.39
CA THR A 87 -20.76 -0.11 -3.06
C THR A 87 -20.59 0.96 -4.15
N ARG A 88 -21.71 1.37 -4.76
CA ARG A 88 -21.70 2.18 -5.98
C ARG A 88 -21.14 3.59 -5.76
N TYR A 89 -20.50 4.11 -6.81
CA TYR A 89 -20.08 5.50 -6.83
C TYR A 89 -21.29 6.44 -6.77
N ARG A 90 -21.24 7.44 -5.88
CA ARG A 90 -22.22 8.53 -5.81
C ARG A 90 -21.51 9.85 -5.61
N SER A 91 -21.66 10.79 -6.55
CA SER A 91 -21.07 12.13 -6.43
C SER A 91 -21.57 12.83 -5.15
N GLY A 92 -20.67 13.38 -4.35
CA GLY A 92 -20.96 13.95 -3.03
C GLY A 92 -21.11 12.91 -1.90
N GLY A 93 -21.24 11.62 -2.24
CA GLY A 93 -21.55 10.52 -1.34
C GLY A 93 -20.46 10.23 -0.31
N GLN A 94 -20.89 9.99 0.94
CA GLN A 94 -20.04 9.84 2.14
C GLN A 94 -20.56 8.72 3.08
N THR A 95 -21.48 7.87 2.61
CA THR A 95 -22.13 6.84 3.44
C THR A 95 -22.21 5.50 2.70
N PRO A 96 -22.45 4.37 3.38
CA PRO A 96 -22.59 3.06 2.73
C PRO A 96 -23.69 2.95 1.66
N ALA A 97 -24.60 3.93 1.56
CA ALA A 97 -25.57 4.05 0.46
C ALA A 97 -24.94 4.55 -0.87
N GLY A 98 -23.66 4.95 -0.85
CA GLY A 98 -22.88 5.35 -2.02
C GLY A 98 -21.83 6.40 -1.68
N PHE A 99 -20.62 6.19 -2.19
CA PHE A 99 -19.44 7.04 -1.91
C PHE A 99 -18.87 7.66 -3.19
N ASP A 100 -18.35 8.89 -3.13
CA ASP A 100 -17.31 9.30 -4.09
C ASP A 100 -15.91 8.99 -3.56
N CYS A 101 -14.88 9.28 -4.36
CA CYS A 101 -13.51 8.91 -4.03
C CYS A 101 -13.00 9.52 -2.71
N SER A 102 -13.19 10.82 -2.48
CA SER A 102 -12.77 11.47 -1.24
C SER A 102 -13.75 11.24 -0.09
N GLY A 103 -15.04 11.01 -0.37
CA GLY A 103 -16.02 10.63 0.64
C GLY A 103 -15.77 9.23 1.22
N PHE A 104 -15.38 8.26 0.39
CA PHE A 104 -14.90 6.95 0.84
C PHE A 104 -13.64 7.07 1.71
N VAL A 105 -12.63 7.84 1.25
CA VAL A 105 -11.38 8.03 2.01
C VAL A 105 -11.65 8.69 3.35
N ARG A 106 -12.44 9.77 3.40
CA ARG A 106 -12.84 10.44 4.66
C ARG A 106 -13.57 9.47 5.59
N PHE A 107 -14.52 8.69 5.07
CA PHE A 107 -15.27 7.71 5.87
C PHE A 107 -14.37 6.64 6.50
N MET A 108 -13.46 6.04 5.73
CA MET A 108 -12.55 5.02 6.26
C MET A 108 -11.54 5.61 7.26
N PHE A 109 -11.05 6.83 7.03
CA PHE A 109 -10.11 7.48 7.95
C PHE A 109 -10.75 7.88 9.29
N ASP A 110 -12.00 8.35 9.23
CA ASP A 110 -12.81 8.64 10.41
C ASP A 110 -13.15 7.36 11.19
N LYS A 111 -13.59 6.29 10.50
CA LYS A 111 -13.99 5.02 11.12
C LYS A 111 -12.84 4.28 11.81
N VAL A 112 -11.66 4.24 11.18
CA VAL A 112 -10.55 3.35 11.61
C VAL A 112 -9.45 4.06 12.41
N PHE A 113 -9.22 5.35 12.14
CA PHE A 113 -8.14 6.12 12.79
C PHE A 113 -8.67 7.37 13.53
N ASN A 114 -10.00 7.54 13.62
CA ASN A 114 -10.65 8.73 14.20
C ASN A 114 -10.16 10.06 13.59
N MET A 115 -9.80 10.04 12.29
CA MET A 115 -9.18 11.17 11.60
C MET A 115 -10.14 11.85 10.61
N SER A 116 -10.61 13.05 10.95
CA SER A 116 -11.45 13.88 10.08
C SER A 116 -10.64 14.53 8.96
N LEU A 117 -10.77 14.03 7.73
CA LEU A 117 -10.10 14.56 6.54
C LEU A 117 -10.93 15.62 5.79
N PRO A 118 -10.32 16.65 5.16
CA PRO A 118 -11.04 17.65 4.36
C PRO A 118 -11.79 17.00 3.19
N ARG A 119 -12.82 17.68 2.66
CA ARG A 119 -13.78 17.03 1.74
C ARG A 119 -13.23 16.79 0.33
N SER A 120 -12.29 17.62 -0.12
CA SER A 120 -11.71 17.55 -1.46
C SER A 120 -10.44 16.70 -1.50
N SER A 121 -10.30 15.86 -2.53
CA SER A 121 -9.04 15.15 -2.81
C SER A 121 -7.87 16.11 -3.06
N LYS A 122 -8.13 17.34 -3.56
CA LYS A 122 -7.11 18.38 -3.69
C LYS A 122 -6.62 18.89 -2.32
N GLU A 123 -7.53 19.06 -1.36
CA GLU A 123 -7.18 19.50 0.00
C GLU A 123 -6.40 18.39 0.72
N MET A 124 -6.86 17.14 0.63
CA MET A 124 -6.16 15.96 1.15
C MET A 124 -4.72 15.85 0.61
N SER A 125 -4.48 16.18 -0.67
CA SER A 125 -3.14 16.14 -1.28
C SER A 125 -2.16 17.21 -0.79
N ALA A 126 -2.64 18.21 -0.04
CA ALA A 126 -1.83 19.26 0.56
C ALA A 126 -1.57 19.05 2.07
N LEU A 127 -2.05 17.94 2.64
CA LEU A 127 -1.80 17.55 4.02
C LEU A 127 -0.51 16.73 4.17
N GLY A 128 -0.07 16.54 5.41
CA GLY A 128 0.92 15.54 5.81
C GLY A 128 2.28 15.63 5.11
N LEU A 129 2.97 14.50 5.05
CA LEU A 129 4.27 14.35 4.39
C LEU A 129 4.07 13.83 2.97
N GLN A 130 4.71 14.47 1.97
CA GLN A 130 4.74 13.93 0.61
C GLN A 130 5.63 12.68 0.55
N VAL A 131 5.16 11.65 -0.16
CA VAL A 131 5.81 10.34 -0.26
C VAL A 131 6.12 10.02 -1.73
N SER A 132 7.32 9.52 -2.01
CA SER A 132 7.68 9.04 -3.34
C SER A 132 6.94 7.74 -3.67
N LYS A 133 6.75 7.42 -4.96
CA LYS A 133 6.09 6.17 -5.38
C LYS A 133 6.81 4.91 -4.85
N ASN A 134 8.12 5.01 -4.57
CA ASN A 134 8.93 3.89 -4.09
C ASN A 134 8.88 3.73 -2.56
N ASP A 135 8.47 4.77 -1.83
CA ASP A 135 8.43 4.81 -0.36
C ASP A 135 7.01 4.60 0.21
N LEU A 136 6.07 4.19 -0.65
CA LEU A 136 4.67 3.95 -0.31
C LEU A 136 4.51 2.84 0.75
N ARG A 137 3.69 3.11 1.76
CA ARG A 137 3.32 2.19 2.83
C ARG A 137 1.81 2.05 2.94
N PRO A 138 1.28 0.89 3.34
CA PRO A 138 -0.15 0.72 3.59
C PRO A 138 -0.70 1.84 4.49
N GLY A 139 -1.83 2.43 4.10
CA GLY A 139 -2.42 3.62 4.72
C GLY A 139 -2.04 4.96 4.09
N ASP A 140 -1.02 5.04 3.22
CA ASP A 140 -0.72 6.27 2.47
C ASP A 140 -1.85 6.60 1.48
N LEU A 141 -2.16 7.89 1.31
CA LEU A 141 -3.11 8.36 0.30
C LEU A 141 -2.40 8.55 -1.04
N VAL A 142 -2.95 7.95 -2.10
CA VAL A 142 -2.46 8.07 -3.48
C VAL A 142 -3.41 8.94 -4.30
N PHE A 143 -2.86 9.90 -5.04
CA PHE A 143 -3.63 10.90 -5.79
C PHE A 143 -3.44 10.74 -7.29
N PHE A 144 -4.48 11.10 -8.06
CA PHE A 144 -4.45 11.01 -9.52
C PHE A 144 -5.02 12.26 -10.20
N HIS A 145 -4.41 12.58 -11.33
CA HIS A 145 -4.77 13.68 -12.22
C HIS A 145 -5.90 13.32 -13.20
N SER A 146 -6.79 14.29 -13.42
CA SER A 146 -7.67 14.32 -14.60
C SER A 146 -6.90 14.75 -15.86
N ARG A 147 -7.57 14.72 -17.01
CA ARG A 147 -7.03 15.16 -18.32
C ARG A 147 -6.48 16.60 -18.29
N ASN A 148 -7.00 17.46 -17.41
CA ASN A 148 -6.59 18.85 -17.26
C ASN A 148 -5.50 19.07 -16.18
N LYS A 149 -4.74 18.02 -15.81
CA LYS A 149 -3.67 18.06 -14.78
C LYS A 149 -4.13 18.55 -13.39
N ARG A 150 -5.41 18.47 -13.07
CA ARG A 150 -5.93 18.72 -11.72
C ARG A 150 -6.14 17.40 -10.98
N ILE A 151 -5.74 17.34 -9.71
CA ILE A 151 -6.08 16.23 -8.83
C ILE A 151 -7.60 16.17 -8.71
N ASN A 152 -8.18 15.02 -9.09
CA ASN A 152 -9.62 14.79 -9.08
C ASN A 152 -10.00 13.43 -8.48
N HIS A 153 -9.01 12.61 -8.11
CA HIS A 153 -9.22 11.27 -7.63
C HIS A 153 -8.18 10.90 -6.58
N VAL A 154 -8.60 10.08 -5.61
CA VAL A 154 -7.81 9.65 -4.46
C VAL A 154 -8.17 8.20 -4.12
N GLY A 155 -7.20 7.45 -3.61
CA GLY A 155 -7.38 6.12 -3.03
C GLY A 155 -6.43 5.91 -1.85
N ILE A 156 -6.59 4.78 -1.16
CA ILE A 156 -5.78 4.38 0.00
C ILE A 156 -4.87 3.24 -0.46
N PHE A 157 -3.56 3.40 -0.35
CA PHE A 157 -2.60 2.37 -0.70
C PHE A 157 -2.65 1.23 0.32
N ILE A 158 -2.61 -0.02 -0.16
CA ILE A 158 -2.71 -1.21 0.69
C ILE A 158 -1.47 -2.13 0.60
N GLY A 159 -0.44 -1.73 -0.14
CA GLY A 159 0.75 -2.55 -0.40
C GLY A 159 0.72 -3.22 -1.77
N ASN A 160 1.84 -3.84 -2.17
CA ASN A 160 1.99 -4.60 -3.42
C ASN A 160 1.46 -3.87 -4.66
N ASP A 161 1.86 -2.61 -4.85
CA ASP A 161 1.39 -1.71 -5.92
C ASP A 161 -0.15 -1.53 -6.00
N THR A 162 -0.91 -1.92 -4.97
CA THR A 162 -2.38 -1.98 -4.99
C THR A 162 -2.98 -0.91 -4.07
N PHE A 163 -4.12 -0.35 -4.47
CA PHE A 163 -4.85 0.66 -3.71
C PHE A 163 -6.36 0.45 -3.82
N VAL A 164 -7.08 0.82 -2.76
CA VAL A 164 -8.56 0.80 -2.71
C VAL A 164 -9.12 2.18 -2.98
N HIS A 165 -10.18 2.28 -3.78
CA HIS A 165 -10.83 3.53 -4.12
C HIS A 165 -12.30 3.36 -4.54
N SER A 166 -13.07 4.45 -4.54
CA SER A 166 -14.38 4.49 -5.21
C SER A 166 -14.21 4.74 -6.71
N SER A 167 -14.38 3.69 -7.51
CA SER A 167 -14.36 3.73 -8.98
C SER A 167 -15.73 4.12 -9.55
N LEU A 168 -15.74 5.02 -10.54
CA LEU A 168 -16.96 5.47 -11.23
C LEU A 168 -17.81 4.33 -11.81
N THR A 169 -17.20 3.22 -12.22
CA THR A 169 -17.88 2.09 -12.87
C THR A 169 -18.03 0.88 -11.94
N LYS A 170 -16.97 0.54 -11.20
CA LYS A 170 -16.94 -0.65 -10.32
C LYS A 170 -17.53 -0.40 -8.92
N GLY A 171 -17.65 0.85 -8.48
CA GLY A 171 -17.86 1.17 -7.06
C GLY A 171 -16.57 1.05 -6.26
N ILE A 172 -16.64 0.81 -4.95
CA ILE A 172 -15.45 0.52 -4.13
C ILE A 172 -14.77 -0.73 -4.67
N THR A 173 -13.48 -0.62 -4.99
CA THR A 173 -12.71 -1.67 -5.65
C THR A 173 -11.21 -1.48 -5.40
N GLU A 174 -10.45 -2.54 -5.65
CA GLU A 174 -9.00 -2.50 -5.79
C GLU A 174 -8.62 -2.29 -7.26
N ASP A 175 -7.53 -1.57 -7.49
CA ASP A 175 -6.82 -1.50 -8.76
C ASP A 175 -5.30 -1.35 -8.48
N GLN A 176 -4.46 -1.64 -9.49
CA GLN A 176 -3.00 -1.53 -9.37
C GLN A 176 -2.47 -0.18 -9.87
N LEU A 177 -1.53 0.43 -9.14
CA LEU A 177 -0.76 1.62 -9.53
C LEU A 177 0.06 1.42 -10.81
N LYS A 178 0.42 0.17 -11.13
CA LYS A 178 1.11 -0.24 -12.37
C LYS A 178 0.16 -0.40 -13.57
N HIS A 179 -1.14 -0.38 -13.36
CA HIS A 179 -2.09 -0.40 -14.48
C HIS A 179 -1.99 0.92 -15.26
N GLN A 180 -1.83 0.85 -16.58
CA GLN A 180 -1.46 1.96 -17.47
C GLN A 180 -2.35 3.21 -17.30
N TYR A 181 -3.63 3.04 -16.93
CA TYR A 181 -4.53 4.15 -16.65
C TYR A 181 -4.10 4.98 -15.44
N TYR A 182 -3.73 4.33 -14.33
CA TYR A 182 -3.37 4.98 -13.06
C TYR A 182 -1.93 5.44 -13.08
N GLU A 183 -1.02 4.66 -13.65
CA GLU A 183 0.39 5.03 -13.78
C GLU A 183 0.57 6.37 -14.50
N LYS A 184 -0.08 6.55 -15.67
CA LYS A 184 -0.06 7.80 -16.45
C LYS A 184 -0.74 8.99 -15.75
N ARG A 185 -1.43 8.78 -14.63
CA ARG A 185 -2.20 9.79 -13.89
C ARG A 185 -1.69 10.03 -12.48
N PHE A 186 -0.78 9.20 -11.98
CA PHE A 186 -0.25 9.33 -10.63
C PHE A 186 0.26 10.76 -10.39
N ALA A 187 -0.29 11.41 -9.38
CA ALA A 187 0.00 12.81 -9.05
C ALA A 187 1.01 12.95 -7.92
N GLY A 188 1.10 11.93 -7.06
CA GLY A 188 1.88 11.93 -5.83
C GLY A 188 1.15 11.13 -4.76
N ALA A 189 1.76 11.06 -3.58
CA ALA A 189 1.17 10.44 -2.40
C ALA A 189 1.47 11.23 -1.13
N VAL A 190 0.63 11.04 -0.11
CA VAL A 190 0.73 11.68 1.20
C VAL A 190 0.63 10.64 2.31
N ARG A 191 1.49 10.78 3.33
CA ARG A 191 1.39 10.08 4.61
C ARG A 191 0.83 11.02 5.67
N LEU A 192 -0.26 10.59 6.31
CA LEU A 192 -0.95 11.31 7.39
C LEU A 192 -0.70 10.70 8.77
N LEU A 193 -0.41 9.40 8.80
CA LEU A 193 -0.16 8.60 9.99
C LEU A 193 1.36 8.45 10.15
N ASP A 194 1.90 8.83 11.30
CA ASP A 194 3.22 8.31 11.69
C ASP A 194 3.09 6.85 12.15
N ILE A 195 4.22 6.17 12.35
CA ILE A 195 4.33 4.75 12.73
C ILE A 195 3.70 4.48 14.13
N SER A 196 3.30 5.53 14.86
CA SER A 196 2.56 5.48 16.12
C SER A 196 1.03 5.55 15.99
N GLY A 197 0.50 5.84 14.79
CA GLY A 197 -0.91 6.19 14.62
C GLY A 197 -1.30 7.51 15.28
N GLU A 198 -0.33 8.34 15.65
CA GLU A 198 -0.56 9.74 16.00
C GLU A 198 -0.63 10.58 14.71
N THR A 199 -1.48 11.60 14.71
CA THR A 199 -1.65 12.49 13.55
C THR A 199 -0.41 13.35 13.38
N LEU A 200 0.21 13.34 12.19
CA LEU A 200 1.25 14.30 11.83
C LEU A 200 0.63 15.67 11.50
N GLN A 201 0.06 16.31 12.51
CA GLN A 201 -0.36 17.71 12.46
C GLN A 201 0.88 18.59 12.66
N SER A 202 1.15 19.48 11.71
CA SER A 202 2.20 20.49 11.83
C SER A 202 2.04 21.29 13.13
N PRO A 203 3.11 21.54 13.90
CA PRO A 203 3.06 22.32 15.12
C PRO A 203 2.93 23.82 14.81
N SER A 204 1.72 24.28 14.50
CA SER A 204 1.43 25.71 14.28
C SER A 204 -0.01 26.09 14.61
N SER A 205 -0.36 26.07 15.90
CA SER A 205 -1.08 27.16 16.58
C SER A 205 -1.41 26.77 18.03
N GLN A 206 -0.47 27.01 18.94
CA GLN A 206 -0.81 27.17 20.35
C GLN A 206 -1.26 28.62 20.54
N HIS A 207 -2.57 28.84 20.68
CA HIS A 207 -3.07 30.07 21.27
C HIS A 207 -4.16 29.77 22.31
N GLU A 208 -3.71 29.98 23.55
CA GLU A 208 -4.42 30.01 24.83
C GLU A 208 -5.93 30.34 24.79
N PRO A 209 -6.74 29.67 25.64
CA PRO A 209 -8.12 30.08 25.92
C PRO A 209 -8.14 31.24 26.94
N THR A 210 -8.10 32.49 26.47
CA THR A 210 -8.30 33.64 27.36
C THR A 210 -9.75 33.70 27.87
N THR A 211 -9.92 33.31 29.13
CA THR A 211 -11.17 33.47 29.87
C THR A 211 -11.59 34.94 29.94
N GLY A 212 -12.80 35.26 29.48
CA GLY A 212 -13.34 36.62 29.44
C GLY A 212 -14.84 36.68 29.74
N VAL A 213 -15.27 36.10 30.87
CA VAL A 213 -16.65 36.24 31.36
C VAL A 213 -16.81 37.60 32.03
N THR A 214 -17.52 38.52 31.36
CA THR A 214 -18.08 39.72 32.01
C THR A 214 -19.59 39.74 31.79
N LYS A 215 -20.33 39.77 32.91
CA LYS A 215 -21.79 39.75 33.01
C LYS A 215 -22.38 41.14 32.69
N PRO A 216 -23.61 41.25 32.14
CA PRO A 216 -24.19 42.55 31.80
C PRO A 216 -24.72 43.33 33.01
N SER A 217 -24.86 44.64 32.80
CA SER A 217 -25.63 45.62 33.58
C SER A 217 -26.27 46.62 32.63
#